data_AF-A0A9J5WFJ1-F1
#
_entry.id   AF-A0A9J5WFJ1-F1
#
_cell.length_a   1.000
_cell.length_b   1.000
_cell.length_c   1.000
_cell.angle_alpha   90.00
_cell.angle_beta   90.00
_cell.angle_gamma   90.00
#
_symmetry.space_group_name_H-M   'P 1'
#
loop_
_entity.id
_entity.type
_entity.pdbx_description
1 polymer ?
#
loop_
_entity_poly.entity_id
_entity_poly.type
_entity_poly.pdbx_seq_one_letter_code
_entity_poly.pdbx_strand_id
1 'polypeptide(L)'
;MEGVEGQGSGPPAVSRYTLQPTRLASEDILFCVDVDNESLVEMKVAAAGGRPYTRLDSIKQAILLFVNAKLTINPDHRFAFATLGKSASWVLKEFTSDIDSVVSACRGIAVDSPCGHADLTQLFRVAAHEAKKTRAQNRILRVVLLYCRSSIPPQHQWPATQKLFTLDVVYLHDKPGPDNCPQKVYDALVEALEHVSEYEGYIFESGQGLTRVLFRHMCTLLSHPQQRCVQDDLDIPKSLTKKSATSDSAPTDENAVVVSSQ
;
A
#
# COMPACT_ATOMS: atom_id res chain seq x y z
N MET A 1 -7.31 68.21 -25.25
CA MET A 1 -6.13 67.54 -25.82
C MET A 1 -5.82 66.40 -24.88
N GLU A 2 -6.30 65.22 -25.26
CA GLU A 2 -6.22 63.99 -24.48
C GLU A 2 -4.77 63.48 -24.44
N GLY A 3 -4.37 62.95 -23.28
CA GLY A 3 -3.09 62.30 -23.07
C GLY A 3 -3.05 60.91 -23.70
N VAL A 4 -1.96 60.62 -24.39
CA VAL A 4 -1.61 59.27 -24.85
C VAL A 4 -0.32 58.90 -24.11
N GLU A 5 -0.46 58.18 -23.00
CA GLU A 5 0.65 57.48 -22.37
C GLU A 5 0.83 56.12 -23.05
N GLY A 6 2.05 55.89 -23.54
CA GLY A 6 2.43 54.69 -24.26
C GLY A 6 2.33 53.45 -23.38
N GLN A 7 1.52 52.49 -23.83
CA GLN A 7 1.51 51.12 -23.33
C GLN A 7 2.86 50.45 -23.64
N GLY A 8 3.74 50.40 -22.64
CA GLY A 8 4.89 49.52 -22.65
C GLY A 8 4.42 48.08 -22.51
N SER A 9 4.42 47.33 -23.61
CA SER A 9 4.24 45.88 -23.63
C SER A 9 5.50 45.21 -23.06
N GLY A 10 5.58 45.13 -21.73
CA GLY A 10 6.53 44.25 -21.06
C GLY A 10 6.19 42.78 -21.33
N PRO A 11 7.19 41.87 -21.35
CA PRO A 11 6.92 40.45 -21.52
C PRO A 11 6.02 39.95 -20.38
N PRO A 12 5.10 38.99 -20.64
CA PRO A 12 4.22 38.48 -19.61
C PRO A 12 5.06 37.95 -18.45
N ALA A 13 4.80 38.47 -17.25
CA ALA A 13 5.45 38.00 -16.04
C ALA A 13 5.24 36.48 -15.96
N VAL A 14 6.33 35.72 -16.00
CA VAL A 14 6.31 34.26 -15.85
C VAL A 14 5.70 33.99 -14.48
N SER A 15 4.42 33.61 -14.46
CA SER A 15 3.69 33.29 -13.24
C SER A 15 4.43 32.14 -12.57
N ARG A 16 5.13 32.42 -11.47
CA ARG A 16 5.84 31.40 -10.70
C ARG A 16 4.80 30.44 -10.17
N TYR A 17 4.82 29.21 -10.68
CA TYR A 17 3.97 28.14 -10.18
C TYR A 17 4.18 28.02 -8.67
N THR A 18 3.12 28.30 -7.90
CA THR A 18 3.13 28.27 -6.44
C THR A 18 2.09 27.26 -6.00
N LEU A 19 2.55 26.19 -5.33
CA LEU A 19 1.65 25.20 -4.77
C LEU A 19 0.90 25.80 -3.59
N GLN A 20 -0.43 25.68 -3.61
CA GLN A 20 -1.25 26.11 -2.48
C GLN A 20 -0.98 25.19 -1.28
N PRO A 21 -0.69 25.73 -0.09
CA PRO A 21 -0.54 24.93 1.11
C PRO A 21 -1.83 24.16 1.39
N THR A 22 -1.78 22.84 1.29
CA THR A 22 -2.91 21.98 1.65
C THR A 22 -2.56 21.25 2.94
N ARG A 23 -3.39 21.42 3.97
CA ARG A 23 -3.26 20.64 5.21
C ARG A 23 -3.92 19.29 5.00
N LEU A 24 -3.14 18.23 5.22
CA LEU A 24 -3.67 16.87 5.24
C LEU A 24 -4.28 16.60 6.60
N ALA A 25 -5.37 15.85 6.61
CA ALA A 25 -5.94 15.36 7.86
C ALA A 25 -4.98 14.36 8.52
N SER A 26 -4.97 14.28 9.85
CA SER A 26 -4.32 13.16 10.52
C SER A 26 -5.12 11.87 10.29
N GLU A 27 -4.44 10.76 10.06
CA GLU A 27 -5.04 9.44 9.88
C GLU A 27 -5.24 8.70 11.21
N ASP A 28 -6.39 8.05 11.34
CA ASP A 28 -6.57 6.86 12.16
C ASP A 28 -6.43 5.64 11.23
N ILE A 29 -5.51 4.73 11.55
CA ILE A 29 -5.15 3.60 10.68
C ILE A 29 -5.48 2.29 11.39
N LEU A 30 -6.44 1.53 10.85
CA LEU A 30 -6.81 0.21 11.32
C LEU A 30 -6.07 -0.86 10.50
N PHE A 31 -5.16 -1.59 11.13
CA PHE A 31 -4.61 -2.81 10.54
C PHE A 31 -5.55 -3.98 10.78
N CYS A 32 -5.92 -4.68 9.71
CA CYS A 32 -6.62 -5.96 9.80
C CYS A 32 -5.74 -7.05 9.20
N VAL A 33 -5.34 -8.04 10.01
CA VAL A 33 -4.43 -9.12 9.60
C VAL A 33 -5.18 -10.43 9.49
N ASP A 34 -5.15 -11.07 8.33
CA ASP A 34 -5.64 -12.43 8.15
C ASP A 34 -4.79 -13.42 8.95
N VAL A 35 -5.46 -14.22 9.78
CA VAL A 35 -4.82 -15.13 10.73
C VAL A 35 -5.06 -16.60 10.37
N ASP A 36 -5.33 -16.90 9.10
CA ASP A 36 -5.39 -18.27 8.62
C ASP A 36 -4.01 -18.95 8.60
N ASN A 37 -4.00 -20.29 8.55
CA ASN A 37 -2.78 -21.10 8.44
C ASN A 37 -1.90 -20.72 7.25
N GLU A 38 -2.45 -20.20 6.15
CA GLU A 38 -1.65 -19.70 5.02
C GLU A 38 -0.73 -18.53 5.43
N SER A 39 -0.97 -17.87 6.56
CA SER A 39 -0.05 -16.87 7.12
C SER A 39 1.21 -17.48 7.75
N LEU A 40 1.26 -18.80 8.01
CA LEU A 40 2.44 -19.52 8.49
C LEU A 40 3.40 -19.93 7.38
N VAL A 41 3.03 -19.74 6.10
CA VAL A 41 3.89 -20.10 4.98
C VAL A 41 5.20 -19.29 5.06
N GLU A 42 6.32 -19.96 4.86
CA GLU A 42 7.64 -19.34 4.92
C GLU A 42 7.84 -18.37 3.75
N MET A 43 8.43 -17.23 4.06
CA MET A 43 8.86 -16.24 3.09
C MET A 43 10.36 -16.39 2.81
N LYS A 44 10.72 -16.23 1.54
CA LYS A 44 12.10 -16.22 1.07
C LYS A 44 12.79 -14.93 1.51
N VAL A 45 13.84 -15.08 2.30
CA VAL A 45 14.73 -14.00 2.71
C VAL A 45 15.84 -13.86 1.65
N ALA A 46 16.14 -12.63 1.23
CA ALA A 46 17.16 -12.37 0.21
C ALA A 46 18.61 -12.57 0.71
N ALA A 47 18.82 -12.77 2.01
CA ALA A 47 20.12 -12.96 2.64
C ALA A 47 20.27 -14.41 3.12
N ALA A 48 21.37 -15.06 2.74
CA ALA A 48 21.66 -16.45 3.11
C ALA A 48 21.95 -16.57 4.62
N GLY A 49 21.31 -17.53 5.30
CA GLY A 49 21.70 -17.98 6.64
C GLY A 49 20.81 -17.59 7.83
N GLY A 50 19.64 -16.96 7.59
CA GLY A 50 18.69 -16.62 8.66
C GLY A 50 17.66 -17.72 8.96
N ARG A 51 17.02 -17.65 10.14
CA ARG A 51 15.80 -18.42 10.45
C ARG A 51 14.72 -18.07 9.41
N PRO A 52 13.98 -19.05 8.87
CA PRO A 52 12.86 -18.75 7.98
C PRO A 52 11.81 -17.93 8.74
N TYR A 53 11.36 -16.84 8.13
CA TYR A 53 10.26 -16.03 8.65
C TYR A 53 8.97 -16.43 7.95
N THR A 54 7.89 -16.57 8.70
CA THR A 54 6.56 -16.77 8.11
C THR A 54 6.04 -15.47 7.47
N ARG A 55 4.95 -15.56 6.69
CA ARG A 55 4.21 -14.37 6.23
C ARG A 55 3.78 -13.53 7.43
N LEU A 56 3.23 -14.16 8.47
CA LEU A 56 2.78 -13.46 9.67
C LEU A 56 3.94 -12.74 10.40
N ASP A 57 5.09 -13.38 10.55
CA ASP A 57 6.27 -12.73 11.15
C ASP A 57 6.71 -11.52 10.32
N SER A 58 6.75 -11.68 9.00
CA SER A 58 7.13 -10.61 8.08
C SER A 58 6.12 -9.45 8.09
N ILE A 59 4.82 -9.75 8.17
CA ILE A 59 3.73 -8.76 8.31
C ILE A 59 3.93 -7.94 9.58
N LYS A 60 4.16 -8.60 10.73
CA LYS A 60 4.38 -7.91 12.01
C LYS A 60 5.56 -6.95 11.92
N GLN A 61 6.69 -7.39 11.36
CA GLN A 61 7.86 -6.52 11.18
C GLN A 61 7.58 -5.35 10.21
N ALA A 62 6.84 -5.59 9.13
CA ALA A 62 6.51 -4.55 8.17
C ALA A 62 5.53 -3.51 8.75
N ILE A 63 4.57 -3.92 9.59
CA ILE A 63 3.69 -3.01 10.32
C ILE A 63 4.49 -2.15 11.30
N LEU A 64 5.42 -2.73 12.07
CA LEU A 64 6.26 -1.96 13.00
C LEU A 64 7.09 -0.90 12.26
N LEU A 65 7.68 -1.24 11.11
CA LEU A 65 8.39 -0.28 10.27
C LEU A 65 7.44 0.83 9.79
N PHE A 66 6.26 0.45 9.30
CA PHE A 66 5.25 1.39 8.80
C PHE A 66 4.83 2.38 9.88
N VAL A 67 4.49 1.91 11.08
CA VAL A 67 4.04 2.75 12.20
C VAL A 67 5.10 3.75 12.60
N ASN A 68 6.35 3.31 12.78
CA ASN A 68 7.46 4.20 13.12
C ASN A 68 7.68 5.27 12.04
N ALA A 69 7.63 4.88 10.76
CA ALA A 69 7.77 5.81 9.65
C ALA A 69 6.61 6.81 9.58
N LYS A 70 5.35 6.37 9.74
CA LYS A 70 4.19 7.27 9.76
C LYS A 70 4.24 8.26 10.91
N LEU A 71 4.60 7.82 12.12
CA LEU A 71 4.73 8.72 13.26
C LEU A 71 5.89 9.72 13.10
N THR A 72 6.95 9.32 12.40
CA THR A 72 8.03 10.25 12.02
C THR A 72 7.54 11.32 11.04
N ILE A 73 6.66 10.96 10.10
CA ILE A 73 6.05 11.90 9.15
C ILE A 73 5.07 12.84 9.86
N ASN A 74 4.20 12.30 10.71
CA ASN A 74 3.26 13.06 11.53
C ASN A 74 2.94 12.29 12.83
N PRO A 75 3.35 12.82 14.01
CA PRO A 75 3.18 12.14 15.30
C PRO A 75 1.72 12.09 15.77
N ASP A 76 0.82 12.82 15.12
CA ASP A 76 -0.61 12.82 15.44
C ASP A 76 -1.35 11.63 14.80
N HIS A 77 -0.71 10.81 13.95
CA HIS A 77 -1.31 9.56 13.46
C HIS A 77 -1.56 8.56 14.58
N ARG A 78 -2.64 7.78 14.47
CA ARG A 78 -3.00 6.76 15.48
C ARG A 78 -3.33 5.43 14.82
N PHE A 79 -3.17 4.35 15.58
CA PHE A 79 -3.26 2.98 15.07
C PHE A 79 -4.15 2.10 15.95
N ALA A 80 -4.90 1.23 15.30
CA ALA A 80 -5.69 0.17 15.93
C ALA A 80 -5.48 -1.15 15.16
N PHE A 81 -5.82 -2.27 15.79
CA PHE A 81 -5.48 -3.60 15.29
C PHE A 81 -6.66 -4.56 15.41
N ALA A 82 -6.94 -5.27 14.33
CA ALA A 82 -7.90 -6.34 14.25
C ALA A 82 -7.29 -7.55 13.52
N THR A 83 -7.91 -8.70 13.70
CA THR A 83 -7.59 -9.94 12.99
C THR A 83 -8.78 -10.41 12.19
N LEU A 84 -8.53 -11.09 11.07
CA LEU A 84 -9.54 -11.72 10.23
C LEU A 84 -9.40 -13.23 10.31
N GLY A 85 -10.26 -13.86 11.12
CA GLY A 85 -10.51 -15.30 11.09
C GLY A 85 -11.70 -15.60 10.19
N LYS A 86 -12.77 -16.19 10.74
CA LYS A 86 -14.07 -16.25 10.05
C LYS A 86 -14.63 -14.85 9.75
N SER A 87 -14.50 -13.96 10.73
CA SER A 87 -14.90 -12.55 10.69
C SER A 87 -13.88 -11.72 11.45
N ALA A 88 -13.98 -10.39 11.35
CA ALA A 88 -13.07 -9.49 12.03
C ALA A 88 -13.27 -9.47 13.56
N SER A 89 -12.17 -9.53 14.30
CA SER A 89 -12.10 -9.40 15.77
C SER A 89 -11.03 -8.40 16.18
N TRP A 90 -11.27 -7.67 17.27
CA TRP A 90 -10.32 -6.67 17.78
C TRP A 90 -9.13 -7.31 18.51
N VAL A 91 -7.94 -6.80 18.24
CA VAL A 91 -6.73 -7.03 19.05
C VAL A 91 -6.44 -5.81 19.92
N LEU A 92 -6.50 -4.62 19.33
CA LEU A 92 -6.42 -3.33 20.01
C LEU A 92 -7.45 -2.39 19.39
N LYS A 93 -8.49 -2.07 20.14
CA LYS A 93 -9.63 -1.26 19.66
C LYS A 93 -9.36 0.24 19.72
N GLU A 94 -8.72 0.70 20.78
CA GLU A 94 -8.48 2.14 20.99
C GLU A 94 -7.31 2.61 20.13
N PHE A 95 -7.55 3.63 19.31
CA PHE A 95 -6.53 4.23 18.44
C PHE A 95 -5.44 4.92 19.27
N THR A 96 -4.20 4.49 19.07
CA THR A 96 -3.04 4.99 19.85
C THR A 96 -1.87 5.36 18.95
N SER A 97 -1.05 6.32 19.39
CA SER A 97 0.27 6.62 18.81
C SER A 97 1.42 6.00 19.63
N ASP A 98 1.10 5.29 20.72
CA ASP A 98 2.07 4.65 21.60
C ASP A 98 2.68 3.39 20.96
N ILE A 99 4.00 3.39 20.82
CA ILE A 99 4.76 2.31 20.18
C ILE A 99 4.70 1.02 21.00
N ASP A 100 4.69 1.09 22.33
CA ASP A 100 4.67 -0.11 23.18
C ASP A 100 3.33 -0.85 23.05
N SER A 101 2.22 -0.10 23.01
CA SER A 101 0.89 -0.64 22.71
C SER A 101 0.83 -1.29 21.32
N VAL A 102 1.42 -0.67 20.31
CA VAL A 102 1.53 -1.22 18.94
C VAL A 102 2.34 -2.53 18.93
N VAL A 103 3.49 -2.55 19.61
CA VAL A 103 4.36 -3.73 19.72
C VAL A 103 3.62 -4.86 20.44
N SER A 104 2.91 -4.54 21.52
CA SER A 104 2.07 -5.49 22.26
C SER A 104 0.97 -6.07 21.38
N ALA A 105 0.25 -5.23 20.64
CA ALA A 105 -0.78 -5.67 19.70
C ALA A 105 -0.21 -6.59 18.62
N CYS A 106 0.93 -6.22 18.01
CA CYS A 106 1.59 -7.06 17.00
C CYS A 106 2.04 -8.42 17.56
N ARG A 107 2.49 -8.47 18.82
CA ARG A 107 2.83 -9.74 19.50
C ARG A 107 1.60 -10.60 19.74
N GLY A 108 0.46 -9.98 20.07
CA GLY A 108 -0.81 -10.65 20.34
C GLY A 108 -1.50 -11.26 19.12
N ILE A 109 -1.15 -10.82 17.89
CA ILE A 109 -1.67 -11.43 16.66
C ILE A 109 -1.09 -12.83 16.52
N ALA A 110 -1.93 -13.85 16.52
CA ALA A 110 -1.56 -15.24 16.33
C ALA A 110 -2.50 -15.90 15.32
N VAL A 111 -2.04 -16.98 14.71
CA VAL A 111 -2.85 -17.80 13.81
C VAL A 111 -4.01 -18.41 14.57
N ASP A 112 -5.19 -18.38 13.96
CA ASP A 112 -6.41 -18.98 14.45
C ASP A 112 -6.67 -20.31 13.72
N SER A 113 -7.68 -21.05 14.16
CA SER A 113 -8.08 -22.29 13.52
C SER A 113 -8.45 -22.06 12.05
N PRO A 114 -8.07 -22.96 11.12
CA PRO A 114 -8.43 -22.86 9.71
C PRO A 114 -9.92 -22.62 9.54
N CYS A 115 -10.27 -21.62 8.75
CA CYS A 115 -11.66 -21.30 8.48
C CYS A 115 -11.87 -21.20 6.97
N GLY A 116 -12.75 -22.06 6.44
CA GLY A 116 -13.16 -22.04 5.02
C GLY A 116 -13.95 -20.80 4.58
N HIS A 117 -14.01 -19.75 5.40
CA HIS A 117 -14.75 -18.52 5.16
C HIS A 117 -13.94 -17.32 5.61
N ALA A 118 -13.99 -16.24 4.82
CA ALA A 118 -13.47 -14.93 5.17
C ALA A 118 -14.56 -13.88 4.93
N ASP A 119 -15.22 -13.42 6.00
CA ASP A 119 -16.29 -12.42 5.92
C ASP A 119 -15.81 -11.03 6.39
N LEU A 120 -15.71 -10.08 5.46
CA LEU A 120 -15.31 -8.69 5.71
C LEU A 120 -16.47 -7.82 6.22
N THR A 121 -17.70 -8.32 6.25
CA THR A 121 -18.88 -7.53 6.66
C THR A 121 -18.69 -6.88 8.02
N GLN A 122 -18.15 -7.63 8.99
CA GLN A 122 -17.92 -7.09 10.33
C GLN A 122 -16.79 -6.06 10.35
N LEU A 123 -15.74 -6.25 9.55
CA LEU A 123 -14.66 -5.27 9.39
C LEU A 123 -15.23 -3.95 8.88
N PHE A 124 -16.08 -4.01 7.85
CA PHE A 124 -16.66 -2.82 7.23
C PHE A 124 -17.62 -2.09 8.17
N ARG A 125 -18.45 -2.82 8.93
CA ARG A 125 -19.32 -2.23 9.96
C ARG A 125 -18.51 -1.47 11.02
N VAL A 126 -17.44 -2.09 11.50
CA VAL A 126 -16.53 -1.50 12.47
C VAL A 126 -15.83 -0.27 11.90
N ALA A 127 -15.25 -0.39 10.71
CA ALA A 127 -14.55 0.71 10.03
C ALA A 127 -15.50 1.89 9.76
N ALA A 128 -16.71 1.64 9.27
CA ALA A 128 -17.70 2.69 9.05
C ALA A 128 -18.12 3.42 10.33
N HIS A 129 -18.21 2.69 11.45
CA HIS A 129 -18.52 3.28 12.75
C HIS A 129 -17.37 4.16 13.26
N GLU A 130 -16.15 3.64 13.21
CA GLU A 130 -14.96 4.40 13.62
C GLU A 130 -14.70 5.60 12.71
N ALA A 131 -14.95 5.48 11.40
CA ALA A 131 -14.80 6.56 10.43
C ALA A 131 -15.64 7.78 10.78
N LYS A 132 -16.88 7.58 11.24
CA LYS A 132 -17.74 8.68 11.68
C LYS A 132 -17.17 9.40 12.90
N LYS A 133 -16.59 8.67 13.86
CA LYS A 133 -15.94 9.25 15.05
C LYS A 133 -14.66 10.00 14.67
N THR A 134 -13.82 9.37 13.86
CA THR A 134 -12.58 9.94 13.32
C THR A 134 -12.87 11.24 12.57
N ARG A 135 -13.90 11.26 11.72
CA ARG A 135 -14.32 12.48 10.99
C ARG A 135 -14.79 13.60 11.91
N ALA A 136 -15.50 13.27 13.00
CA ALA A 136 -15.89 14.26 14.01
C ALA A 136 -14.69 14.93 14.71
N GLN A 137 -13.50 14.32 14.63
CA GLN A 137 -12.23 14.86 15.15
C GLN A 137 -11.38 15.53 14.05
N ASN A 138 -11.93 15.78 12.85
CA ASN A 138 -11.22 16.30 11.67
C ASN A 138 -10.06 15.40 11.19
N ARG A 139 -10.28 14.09 11.28
CA ARG A 139 -9.33 13.05 10.87
C ARG A 139 -9.95 12.18 9.78
N ILE A 140 -9.14 11.36 9.11
CA ILE A 140 -9.63 10.36 8.16
C ILE A 140 -9.35 8.94 8.66
N LEU A 141 -10.23 8.00 8.35
CA LEU A 141 -10.02 6.59 8.67
C LEU A 141 -9.48 5.86 7.44
N ARG A 142 -8.41 5.10 7.66
CA ARG A 142 -7.80 4.21 6.70
C ARG A 142 -7.76 2.79 7.26
N VAL A 143 -8.11 1.81 6.45
CA VAL A 143 -8.01 0.38 6.78
C VAL A 143 -6.93 -0.22 5.89
N VAL A 144 -5.98 -0.94 6.48
CA VAL A 144 -4.97 -1.72 5.75
C VAL A 144 -5.22 -3.20 6.03
N LEU A 145 -5.74 -3.91 5.03
CA LEU A 145 -6.01 -5.34 5.09
C LEU A 145 -4.82 -6.13 4.56
N LEU A 146 -4.27 -7.02 5.40
CA LEU A 146 -3.21 -7.95 5.03
C LEU A 146 -3.83 -9.34 4.87
N TYR A 147 -4.12 -9.75 3.65
CA TYR A 147 -4.86 -10.97 3.32
C TYR A 147 -3.90 -12.08 2.87
N CYS A 148 -4.07 -13.30 3.39
CA CYS A 148 -3.12 -14.40 3.17
C CYS A 148 -3.73 -15.65 2.51
N ARG A 149 -5.05 -15.82 2.50
CA ARG A 149 -5.70 -17.00 1.93
C ARG A 149 -5.67 -16.97 0.40
N SER A 150 -5.16 -18.03 -0.22
CA SER A 150 -5.11 -18.17 -1.68
C SER A 150 -6.28 -18.93 -2.27
N SER A 151 -7.03 -19.66 -1.44
CA SER A 151 -8.13 -20.55 -1.85
C SER A 151 -9.53 -19.98 -1.57
N ILE A 152 -9.62 -18.92 -0.77
CA ILE A 152 -10.89 -18.41 -0.24
C ILE A 152 -11.05 -16.94 -0.64
N PRO A 153 -11.95 -16.60 -1.57
CA PRO A 153 -12.30 -15.21 -1.85
C PRO A 153 -13.04 -14.62 -0.64
N PRO A 154 -12.67 -13.42 -0.18
CA PRO A 154 -13.42 -12.76 0.88
C PRO A 154 -14.82 -12.39 0.40
N GLN A 155 -15.79 -12.49 1.30
CA GLN A 155 -17.18 -12.10 1.05
C GLN A 155 -17.54 -10.91 1.94
N HIS A 156 -18.52 -10.12 1.50
CA HIS A 156 -19.06 -9.04 2.31
C HIS A 156 -20.50 -8.73 1.93
N GLN A 157 -21.26 -8.19 2.88
CA GLN A 157 -22.56 -7.59 2.66
C GLN A 157 -22.48 -6.13 3.08
N TRP A 158 -22.25 -5.25 2.10
CA TRP A 158 -22.08 -3.82 2.33
C TRP A 158 -22.89 -2.98 1.34
N PRO A 159 -23.60 -1.93 1.79
CA PRO A 159 -24.29 -1.04 0.86
C PRO A 159 -23.29 -0.26 -0.01
N ALA A 160 -23.40 -0.36 -1.33
CA ALA A 160 -22.49 0.28 -2.30
C ALA A 160 -22.42 1.82 -2.18
N THR A 161 -23.36 2.45 -1.47
CA THR A 161 -23.41 3.91 -1.28
C THR A 161 -22.55 4.41 -0.11
N GLN A 162 -21.98 3.51 0.71
CA GLN A 162 -21.26 3.90 1.92
C GLN A 162 -19.73 3.81 1.75
N LYS A 163 -19.14 4.93 1.30
CA LYS A 163 -17.69 5.14 1.21
C LYS A 163 -17.22 6.09 2.31
N LEU A 164 -16.96 5.54 3.50
CA LEU A 164 -16.68 6.33 4.71
C LEU A 164 -15.22 6.28 5.16
N PHE A 165 -14.45 5.32 4.64
CA PHE A 165 -13.04 5.12 4.97
C PHE A 165 -12.30 4.72 3.70
N THR A 166 -10.97 4.69 3.71
CA THR A 166 -10.18 4.18 2.59
C THR A 166 -9.67 2.79 2.90
N LEU A 167 -9.83 1.82 1.97
CA LEU A 167 -9.27 0.48 2.11
C LEU A 167 -8.01 0.35 1.25
N ASP A 168 -6.93 -0.12 1.87
CA ASP A 168 -5.78 -0.66 1.17
C ASP A 168 -5.67 -2.16 1.44
N VAL A 169 -5.16 -2.90 0.46
CA VAL A 169 -4.99 -4.34 0.53
C VAL A 169 -3.56 -4.72 0.18
N VAL A 170 -2.97 -5.58 1.01
CA VAL A 170 -1.76 -6.33 0.67
C VAL A 170 -2.13 -7.81 0.66
N TYR A 171 -2.14 -8.40 -0.53
CA TYR A 171 -2.50 -9.79 -0.76
C TYR A 171 -1.24 -10.64 -0.92
N LEU A 172 -0.98 -11.50 0.05
CA LEU A 172 0.14 -12.46 0.03
C LEU A 172 -0.41 -13.85 -0.24
N HIS A 173 0.08 -14.52 -1.27
CA HIS A 173 -0.46 -15.82 -1.65
C HIS A 173 0.63 -16.71 -2.25
N ASP A 174 0.30 -18.00 -2.42
CA ASP A 174 1.10 -18.89 -3.26
C ASP A 174 0.68 -18.77 -4.72
N LYS A 175 1.58 -19.19 -5.61
CA LYS A 175 1.26 -19.25 -7.04
C LYS A 175 0.02 -20.12 -7.28
N PRO A 176 -0.72 -19.85 -8.38
CA PRO A 176 -1.84 -20.71 -8.77
C PRO A 176 -1.44 -22.18 -8.83
N GLY A 177 -2.26 -23.02 -8.23
CA GLY A 177 -2.13 -24.48 -8.16
C GLY A 177 -3.51 -25.13 -8.12
N PRO A 178 -3.58 -26.46 -8.03
CA PRO A 178 -4.85 -27.20 -8.05
C PRO A 178 -5.77 -26.88 -6.86
N ASP A 179 -5.17 -26.50 -5.73
CA ASP A 179 -5.88 -26.33 -4.44
C ASP A 179 -6.16 -24.87 -4.09
N ASN A 180 -5.86 -23.92 -4.97
CA ASN A 180 -6.07 -22.49 -4.72
C ASN A 180 -6.63 -21.73 -5.94
N CYS A 181 -7.05 -20.49 -5.72
CA CYS A 181 -7.64 -19.65 -6.76
C CYS A 181 -7.28 -18.16 -6.61
N PRO A 182 -5.98 -17.80 -6.56
CA PRO A 182 -5.54 -16.45 -6.19
C PRO A 182 -6.11 -15.35 -7.08
N GLN A 183 -6.38 -15.62 -8.36
CA GLN A 183 -7.06 -14.64 -9.23
C GLN A 183 -8.46 -14.30 -8.73
N LYS A 184 -9.27 -15.31 -8.37
CA LYS A 184 -10.64 -15.09 -7.84
C LYS A 184 -10.61 -14.34 -6.52
N VAL A 185 -9.59 -14.60 -5.71
CA VAL A 185 -9.37 -13.87 -4.44
C VAL A 185 -9.00 -12.42 -4.72
N TYR A 186 -8.07 -12.18 -5.64
CA TYR A 186 -7.67 -10.84 -6.05
C TYR A 186 -8.86 -10.05 -6.58
N ASP A 187 -9.66 -10.61 -7.49
CA ASP A 187 -10.84 -9.97 -8.05
C ASP A 187 -11.84 -9.56 -6.95
N ALA A 188 -12.10 -10.44 -5.97
CA ALA A 188 -12.97 -10.15 -4.84
C ALA A 188 -12.40 -9.06 -3.90
N LEU A 189 -11.08 -8.99 -3.75
CA LEU A 189 -10.40 -7.93 -2.98
C LEU A 189 -10.47 -6.58 -3.69
N VAL A 190 -10.29 -6.55 -5.02
CA VAL A 190 -10.48 -5.35 -5.85
C VAL A 190 -11.91 -4.85 -5.72
N GLU A 191 -12.90 -5.74 -5.91
CA GLU A 191 -14.31 -5.43 -5.76
C GLU A 191 -14.60 -4.83 -4.37
N ALA A 192 -14.10 -5.47 -3.30
CA ALA A 192 -14.27 -4.98 -1.94
C ALA A 192 -13.65 -3.58 -1.72
N LEU A 193 -12.47 -3.34 -2.28
CA LEU A 193 -11.76 -2.06 -2.21
C LEU A 193 -12.52 -0.94 -2.93
N GLU A 194 -12.99 -1.20 -4.15
CA GLU A 194 -13.77 -0.24 -4.94
C GLU A 194 -15.09 0.13 -4.27
N HIS A 195 -15.74 -0.83 -3.61
CA HIS A 195 -17.03 -0.63 -2.94
C HIS A 195 -16.95 0.29 -1.72
N VAL A 196 -15.86 0.26 -0.95
CA VAL A 196 -15.81 0.92 0.37
C VAL A 196 -14.96 2.18 0.43
N SER A 197 -14.06 2.39 -0.52
CA SER A 197 -13.01 3.41 -0.40
C SER A 197 -13.51 4.84 -0.73
N GLU A 198 -13.34 5.78 0.22
CA GLU A 198 -13.62 7.23 0.07
C GLU A 198 -12.57 7.92 -0.82
N TYR A 199 -11.29 7.65 -0.58
CA TYR A 199 -10.18 8.05 -1.44
C TYR A 199 -9.72 6.85 -2.26
N GLU A 200 -8.82 7.07 -3.22
CA GLU A 200 -8.16 6.00 -3.97
C GLU A 200 -7.59 4.97 -3.00
N GLY A 201 -8.01 3.71 -3.11
CA GLY A 201 -7.46 2.56 -2.38
C GLY A 201 -6.39 1.86 -3.21
N TYR A 202 -5.34 1.36 -2.57
CA TYR A 202 -4.30 0.58 -3.25
C TYR A 202 -4.41 -0.90 -2.93
N ILE A 203 -4.16 -1.75 -3.92
CA ILE A 203 -4.04 -3.19 -3.79
C ILE A 203 -2.70 -3.66 -4.33
N PHE A 204 -1.94 -4.37 -3.50
CA PHE A 204 -0.67 -4.98 -3.90
C PHE A 204 -0.73 -6.50 -3.71
N GLU A 205 -0.27 -7.26 -4.69
CA GLU A 205 -0.16 -8.72 -4.59
C GLU A 205 1.29 -9.22 -4.63
N SER A 206 1.55 -10.35 -3.97
CA SER A 206 2.83 -11.04 -4.06
C SER A 206 2.68 -12.56 -3.95
N GLY A 207 2.75 -13.24 -5.10
CA GLY A 207 2.77 -14.71 -5.21
C GLY A 207 4.13 -15.39 -5.02
N GLN A 208 5.23 -14.63 -4.85
CA GLN A 208 6.60 -15.19 -4.82
C GLN A 208 7.14 -15.46 -3.41
N GLY A 209 6.43 -14.97 -2.38
CA GLY A 209 6.84 -15.09 -0.99
C GLY A 209 8.14 -14.35 -0.65
N LEU A 210 8.55 -13.31 -1.39
CA LEU A 210 9.77 -12.55 -1.08
C LEU A 210 9.50 -11.48 -0.03
N THR A 211 10.15 -11.55 1.13
CA THR A 211 9.95 -10.58 2.22
C THR A 211 10.18 -9.14 1.75
N ARG A 212 11.21 -8.90 0.95
CA ARG A 212 11.51 -7.55 0.40
C ARG A 212 10.35 -6.92 -0.37
N VAL A 213 9.54 -7.73 -1.04
CA VAL A 213 8.40 -7.25 -1.84
C VAL A 213 7.30 -6.73 -0.91
N LEU A 214 6.96 -7.46 0.16
CA LEU A 214 6.04 -6.99 1.20
C LEU A 214 6.50 -5.65 1.80
N PHE A 215 7.76 -5.53 2.19
CA PHE A 215 8.29 -4.28 2.74
C PHE A 215 8.19 -3.12 1.74
N ARG A 216 8.44 -3.36 0.44
CA ARG A 216 8.27 -2.33 -0.59
C ARG A 216 6.82 -1.88 -0.70
N HIS A 217 5.86 -2.80 -0.68
CA HIS A 217 4.43 -2.46 -0.70
C HIS A 217 4.04 -1.63 0.52
N MET A 218 4.45 -2.06 1.71
CA MET A 218 4.18 -1.32 2.95
C MET A 218 4.81 0.09 2.94
N CYS A 219 6.03 0.24 2.42
CA CYS A 219 6.64 1.56 2.23
C CYS A 219 5.87 2.44 1.23
N THR A 220 5.33 1.86 0.16
CA THR A 220 4.50 2.60 -0.81
C THR A 220 3.22 3.08 -0.14
N LEU A 221 2.62 2.24 0.71
CA LEU A 221 1.46 2.60 1.51
C LEU A 221 1.72 3.71 2.55
N LEU A 222 2.95 4.17 2.79
CA LEU A 222 3.18 5.33 3.67
C LEU A 222 2.52 6.61 3.14
N SER A 223 2.31 6.69 1.82
CA SER A 223 1.66 7.80 1.14
C SER A 223 0.29 8.10 1.75
N HIS A 224 0.02 9.38 2.03
CA HIS A 224 -1.25 9.81 2.58
C HIS A 224 -2.39 9.66 1.56
N PRO A 225 -3.58 9.14 1.91
CA PRO A 225 -4.69 8.95 0.97
C PRO A 225 -5.11 10.21 0.20
N GLN A 226 -5.07 11.38 0.86
CA GLN A 226 -5.38 12.69 0.23
C GLN A 226 -4.27 13.25 -0.68
N GLN A 227 -3.10 12.59 -0.77
CA GLN A 227 -1.96 13.08 -1.56
C GLN A 227 -1.51 12.12 -2.65
N ARG A 228 -1.68 10.82 -2.45
CA ARG A 228 -1.23 9.82 -3.40
C ARG A 228 -2.02 9.92 -4.71
N CYS A 229 -1.37 9.63 -5.83
CA CYS A 229 -2.02 9.52 -7.13
C CYS A 229 -2.85 8.22 -7.21
N VAL A 230 -3.54 8.00 -8.33
CA VAL A 230 -4.11 6.68 -8.63
C VAL A 230 -3.00 5.64 -8.74
N GLN A 231 -3.30 4.38 -8.42
CA GLN A 231 -2.26 3.35 -8.35
C GLN A 231 -1.53 3.14 -9.68
N ASP A 232 -2.24 3.25 -10.80
CA ASP A 232 -1.69 3.08 -12.16
C ASP A 232 -0.66 4.16 -12.53
N ASP A 233 -0.71 5.32 -11.89
CA ASP A 233 0.20 6.44 -12.11
C ASP A 233 1.45 6.39 -11.20
N LEU A 234 1.58 5.36 -10.35
CA LEU A 234 2.74 5.21 -9.46
C LEU A 234 4.02 4.89 -10.22
N ASP A 235 4.78 5.93 -10.57
CA ASP A 235 6.16 5.79 -11.07
C ASP A 235 7.17 5.98 -9.93
N ILE A 236 7.58 4.87 -9.28
CA ILE A 236 8.66 4.90 -8.30
C ILE A 236 10.00 5.00 -9.06
N PRO A 237 10.74 6.12 -8.95
CA PRO A 237 11.94 6.33 -9.73
C PRO A 237 12.95 5.20 -9.52
N LYS A 238 13.44 4.62 -10.62
CA LYS A 238 14.50 3.62 -10.56
C LYS A 238 15.77 4.26 -10.01
N SER A 239 16.52 3.49 -9.21
CA SER A 239 17.80 3.93 -8.66
C SER A 239 18.73 4.44 -9.76
N LEU A 240 19.17 5.70 -9.64
CA LEU A 240 20.07 6.35 -10.61
C LEU A 240 21.43 5.65 -10.74
N THR A 241 21.83 4.86 -9.74
CA THR A 241 23.09 4.11 -9.75
C THR A 241 23.05 2.84 -10.60
N LYS A 242 21.87 2.48 -11.15
CA LYS A 242 21.66 1.35 -12.07
C LYS A 242 21.51 1.77 -13.54
N LYS A 243 22.02 2.93 -13.95
CA LYS A 243 22.31 3.15 -15.37
C LYS A 243 23.46 2.23 -15.74
N SER A 244 23.14 1.08 -16.34
CA SER A 244 24.10 0.31 -17.13
C SER A 244 24.76 1.27 -18.12
N ALA A 245 26.08 1.21 -18.23
CA ALA A 245 26.80 1.88 -19.31
C ALA A 245 26.12 1.47 -20.62
N THR A 246 25.59 2.44 -21.35
CA THR A 246 25.20 2.25 -22.74
C THR A 246 26.42 1.70 -23.45
N SER A 247 26.33 0.46 -23.92
CA SER A 247 27.27 -0.06 -24.90
C SER A 247 27.03 0.75 -26.17
N ASP A 248 27.80 1.82 -26.34
CA ASP A 248 27.96 2.48 -27.63
C ASP A 248 28.65 1.47 -28.56
N SER A 249 27.86 0.63 -29.23
CA SER A 249 28.32 -0.04 -30.44
C SER A 249 28.36 1.03 -31.54
N ALA A 250 29.47 1.76 -31.59
CA ALA A 250 29.84 2.51 -32.79
C ALA A 250 30.02 1.53 -33.96
N PRO A 251 29.63 1.91 -35.20
CA PRO A 251 29.90 1.08 -36.36
C PRO A 251 31.40 1.13 -36.68
N THR A 252 32.01 -0.05 -36.85
CA THR A 252 33.35 -0.18 -37.41
C THR A 252 33.31 0.23 -38.88
N ASP A 253 33.84 1.41 -39.19
CA ASP A 253 34.34 1.75 -40.52
C ASP A 253 35.57 0.88 -40.81
N GLU A 254 35.44 -0.08 -41.73
CA GLU A 254 36.59 -0.75 -42.33
C GLU A 254 37.04 -0.01 -43.60
N ASN A 255 38.27 0.45 -43.52
CA ASN A 255 39.07 1.20 -44.49
C ASN A 255 38.96 0.81 -45.98
N ALA A 256 38.81 1.86 -46.79
CA ALA A 256 39.69 2.26 -47.90
C ALA A 256 40.37 1.17 -48.78
N VAL A 257 39.80 1.02 -49.99
CA VAL A 257 40.44 1.05 -51.34
C VAL A 257 41.94 0.68 -51.45
N VAL A 258 42.22 -0.38 -52.22
CA VAL A 258 43.33 -0.38 -53.20
C VAL A 258 42.86 -1.04 -54.50
N VAL A 259 42.66 -0.22 -55.53
CA VAL A 259 42.64 -0.62 -56.94
C VAL A 259 44.09 -0.59 -57.44
N SER A 260 44.53 -1.63 -58.13
CA SER A 260 45.63 -1.53 -59.08
C SER A 260 45.38 -2.41 -60.28
N SER A 261 45.50 -1.80 -61.45
CA SER A 261 45.32 -2.36 -62.77
C SER A 261 46.65 -2.88 -63.31
N GLN A 262 46.69 -4.12 -63.79
CA GLN A 262 47.19 -4.58 -65.10
C GLN A 262 47.12 -6.11 -65.16
#